data_AF-A0A5K0VJC7-F1
#
_entry.id   AF-A0A5K0VJC7-F1
#
_cell.length_a   1.000
_cell.length_b   1.000
_cell.length_c   1.000
_cell.angle_alpha   90.00
_cell.angle_beta   90.00
_cell.angle_gamma   90.00
#
_symmetry.space_group_name_H-M   'P 1'
#
loop_
_entity.id
_entity.type
_entity.pdbx_description
1 polymer ?
#
loop_
_entity_poly.entity_id
_entity_poly.type
_entity_poly.pdbx_seq_one_letter_code
_entity_poly.pdbx_strand_id
1 'polypeptide(L)'
;MDEARQPLSRKIPIPSSQINPYRMIIIIRLVVLGFFFHYRVTHPVSDAYALWLTSVICEIWFAISWILDQFPKWLPIDRETYLDRLSL
;
A
#
# COMPACT_ATOMS: atom_id res chain seq x y z
N MET A 1 15.03 -20.27 37.81
CA MET A 1 14.82 -18.81 37.90
C MET A 1 15.59 -18.12 36.78
N ASP A 2 15.27 -18.40 35.51
CA ASP A 2 15.85 -17.70 34.33
C ASP A 2 14.84 -17.59 33.16
N GLU A 3 13.56 -17.92 33.38
CA GLU A 3 12.52 -17.90 32.33
C GLU A 3 11.70 -16.60 32.29
N ALA A 4 11.83 -15.74 33.29
CA ALA A 4 11.03 -14.51 33.45
C ALA A 4 11.59 -13.28 32.71
N ARG A 5 12.68 -13.44 31.94
CA ARG A 5 13.38 -12.32 31.27
C ARG A 5 13.29 -12.33 29.74
N GLN A 6 12.42 -13.17 29.17
CA GLN A 6 12.19 -13.20 27.73
C GLN A 6 10.99 -12.31 27.35
N PRO A 7 11.12 -11.40 26.37
CA PRO A 7 10.03 -10.49 26.02
C PRO A 7 8.84 -11.26 25.44
N LEU A 8 7.65 -11.07 26.03
CA LEU A 8 6.38 -11.73 25.64
C LEU A 8 5.91 -11.44 24.21
N SER A 9 6.50 -10.45 23.55
CA SER A 9 6.26 -10.15 22.14
C SER A 9 7.61 -9.92 21.47
N ARG A 10 7.92 -10.74 20.48
CA ARG A 10 9.08 -10.56 19.61
C ARG A 10 8.54 -10.21 18.23
N LYS A 11 8.89 -9.02 17.73
CA LYS A 11 8.71 -8.69 16.32
C LYS A 11 9.54 -9.68 15.51
N ILE A 12 8.88 -10.61 14.83
CA ILE A 12 9.57 -11.52 13.92
C ILE A 12 9.72 -10.75 12.61
N PRO A 13 10.96 -10.54 12.13
CA PRO A 13 11.15 -9.93 10.83
C PRO A 13 10.60 -10.91 9.80
N ILE A 14 9.51 -10.51 9.16
CA ILE A 14 8.92 -11.22 8.03
C ILE A 14 10.03 -11.40 6.99
N PRO A 15 10.23 -12.61 6.43
CA PRO A 15 11.29 -12.84 5.46
C PRO A 15 11.16 -11.87 4.27
N SER A 16 12.16 -10.99 4.11
CA SER A 16 12.22 -9.93 3.10
C SER A 16 12.05 -10.43 1.65
N SER A 17 12.20 -11.73 1.42
CA SER A 17 12.08 -12.37 0.10
C SER A 17 10.67 -12.25 -0.51
N GLN A 18 9.60 -12.25 0.28
CA GLN A 18 8.23 -12.10 -0.25
C GLN A 18 7.73 -10.65 -0.27
N ILE A 19 8.33 -9.77 0.53
CA ILE A 19 7.94 -8.35 0.60
C ILE A 19 8.51 -7.55 -0.58
N ASN A 20 9.71 -7.87 -1.05
CA ASN A 20 10.32 -7.19 -2.20
C ASN A 20 9.51 -7.27 -3.50
N PRO A 21 9.04 -8.45 -3.97
CA PRO A 21 8.19 -8.51 -5.16
C PRO A 21 6.86 -7.78 -4.98
N TYR A 22 6.29 -7.80 -3.77
CA TYR A 22 5.07 -7.06 -3.44
C TYR A 22 5.25 -5.53 -3.58
N ARG A 23 6.34 -4.98 -3.04
CA ARG A 23 6.67 -3.55 -3.17
C ARG A 23 6.97 -3.16 -4.62
N MET A 24 7.65 -4.03 -5.37
CA MET A 24 7.95 -3.80 -6.79
C MET A 24 6.67 -3.68 -7.63
N ILE A 25 5.66 -4.52 -7.40
CA ILE A 25 4.38 -4.45 -8.11
C ILE A 25 3.65 -3.13 -7.83
N ILE A 26 3.64 -2.66 -6.59
CA ILE A 26 3.02 -1.37 -6.22
C ILE A 26 3.72 -0.22 -6.96
N ILE A 27 5.05 -0.20 -6.99
CA ILE A 27 5.82 0.85 -7.66
C ILE A 27 5.57 0.84 -9.17
N ILE A 28 5.58 -0.34 -9.81
CA ILE A 28 5.28 -0.46 -11.25
C ILE A 28 3.87 0.11 -11.54
N ARG A 29 2.89 -0.22 -10.71
CA ARG A 29 1.51 0.26 -10.88
C ARG A 29 1.40 1.78 -10.71
N LEU A 30 2.17 2.39 -9.80
CA LEU A 30 2.27 3.84 -9.66
C LEU A 30 2.83 4.51 -10.92
N VAL A 31 3.89 3.93 -11.50
CA VAL A 31 4.51 4.44 -12.73
C VAL A 31 3.52 4.39 -13.89
N VAL A 32 2.82 3.26 -14.07
CA VAL A 32 1.79 3.10 -15.11
C VAL A 32 0.65 4.09 -14.92
N LEU A 33 0.16 4.28 -13.69
CA LEU A 33 -0.87 5.28 -13.37
C LEU A 33 -0.40 6.71 -13.71
N GLY A 34 0.83 7.07 -13.40
CA GLY A 34 1.40 8.38 -13.72
C GLY A 34 1.43 8.64 -15.23
N PHE A 35 1.89 7.66 -16.02
CA PHE A 35 1.86 7.74 -17.48
C PHE A 35 0.42 7.82 -18.02
N PHE A 36 -0.50 7.05 -17.45
CA PHE A 36 -1.92 7.08 -17.82
C PHE A 36 -2.52 8.47 -17.60
N PHE A 37 -2.33 9.07 -16.42
CA PHE A 37 -2.82 10.42 -16.14
C PHE A 37 -2.20 11.48 -17.03
N HIS A 38 -0.89 11.38 -17.29
CA HIS A 38 -0.20 12.32 -18.16
C HIS A 38 -0.77 12.30 -19.59
N TYR A 39 -1.00 11.10 -20.13
CA TYR A 39 -1.64 10.91 -21.42
C TYR A 39 -3.08 11.46 -21.44
N ARG A 40 -3.85 11.21 -20.36
CA ARG A 40 -5.24 11.63 -20.23
C ARG A 40 -5.41 13.15 -20.17
N VAL A 41 -4.48 13.83 -19.50
CA VAL A 41 -4.49 15.30 -19.37
C VAL A 41 -4.05 15.98 -20.67
N THR A 42 -3.15 15.36 -21.44
CA THR A 42 -2.63 15.92 -22.71
C THR A 42 -3.59 15.79 -23.90
N HIS A 43 -4.62 14.93 -23.81
CA HIS A 43 -5.64 14.75 -24.85
C HIS A 43 -7.04 15.20 -24.34
N PRO A 44 -7.31 16.52 -24.24
CA PRO A 44 -8.63 17.01 -23.85
C PRO A 44 -9.65 16.87 -24.99
N VAL A 45 -10.88 16.51 -24.64
CA VAL A 45 -12.03 16.51 -25.58
C VAL A 45 -12.71 17.88 -25.51
N SER A 46 -12.66 18.62 -26.61
CA SER A 46 -13.19 19.99 -26.72
C SER A 46 -14.72 20.07 -26.74
N ASP A 47 -15.42 19.02 -27.17
CA ASP A 47 -16.88 19.00 -27.25
C ASP A 47 -17.58 18.86 -25.88
N ALA A 48 -16.88 18.36 -24.86
CA ALA A 48 -17.48 18.03 -23.57
C ALA A 48 -16.52 18.29 -22.40
N TYR A 49 -15.97 19.51 -22.31
CA TYR A 49 -14.95 19.86 -21.32
C TYR A 49 -15.36 19.64 -19.87
N ALA A 50 -16.62 19.95 -19.50
CA ALA A 50 -17.12 19.75 -18.14
C ALA A 50 -17.16 18.26 -17.74
N LEU A 51 -17.66 17.39 -18.63
CA LEU A 51 -17.68 15.94 -18.40
C LEU A 51 -16.26 15.37 -18.35
N TRP A 52 -15.37 15.85 -19.23
CA TRP A 52 -13.96 15.48 -19.22
C TRP A 52 -13.31 15.84 -17.89
N LEU A 53 -13.51 17.07 -17.39
CA LEU A 53 -12.91 17.54 -16.14
C LEU A 53 -13.40 16.73 -14.93
N THR A 54 -14.71 16.50 -14.81
CA THR A 54 -15.26 15.66 -13.73
C THR A 54 -14.69 14.25 -13.80
N SER A 55 -14.59 13.66 -14.99
CA SER A 55 -14.00 12.33 -15.17
C SER A 55 -12.53 12.27 -14.74
N VAL A 56 -11.71 13.25 -15.13
CA VAL A 56 -10.29 13.32 -14.71
C VAL A 56 -10.18 13.44 -13.19
N ILE A 57 -11.00 14.30 -12.56
CA ILE A 57 -10.99 14.49 -11.10
C ILE A 57 -11.37 13.19 -10.38
N CYS A 58 -12.39 12.47 -10.85
CA CYS A 58 -12.79 11.18 -10.29
C CYS A 58 -11.68 10.13 -10.42
N GLU A 59 -10.99 10.05 -11.56
CA GLU A 59 -9.88 9.12 -11.76
C GLU A 59 -8.71 9.44 -10.82
N ILE A 60 -8.33 10.71 -10.68
CA ILE A 60 -7.26 11.16 -9.75
C ILE A 60 -7.64 10.80 -8.31
N TRP A 61 -8.88 11.09 -7.91
CA TRP A 61 -9.35 10.78 -6.56
C TRP A 61 -9.34 9.27 -6.26
N PHE A 62 -9.74 8.46 -7.24
CA PHE A 62 -9.69 7.01 -7.12
C PHE A 62 -8.25 6.50 -7.01
N ALA A 63 -7.32 7.04 -7.80
CA ALA A 63 -5.92 6.70 -7.69
C ALA A 63 -5.34 7.11 -6.34
N ILE A 64 -5.64 8.30 -5.82
CA ILE A 64 -5.20 8.73 -4.48
C ILE A 64 -5.74 7.77 -3.40
N SER A 65 -7.03 7.43 -3.46
CA SER A 65 -7.65 6.47 -2.53
C SER A 65 -6.96 5.11 -2.60
N TRP A 66 -6.61 4.65 -3.80
CA TRP A 66 -5.87 3.40 -4.00
C TRP A 66 -4.44 3.47 -3.43
N ILE A 67 -3.74 4.59 -3.63
CA ILE A 67 -2.37 4.79 -3.11
C ILE A 67 -2.36 4.79 -1.58
N LEU A 68 -3.32 5.48 -0.96
CA LEU A 68 -3.48 5.50 0.50
C LEU A 68 -3.75 4.10 1.06
N ASP A 69 -4.51 3.26 0.34
CA ASP A 69 -4.72 1.86 0.70
C ASP A 69 -3.46 0.98 0.55
N GLN A 70 -2.51 1.34 -0.33
CA GLN A 70 -1.23 0.63 -0.44
C GLN A 70 -0.25 0.99 0.69
N PHE A 71 -0.35 2.19 1.28
CA PHE A 71 0.55 2.66 2.34
C PHE A 71 0.60 1.76 3.59
N PRO A 72 -0.51 1.25 4.16
CA PRO A 72 -0.46 0.32 5.29
C PRO A 72 0.19 -1.02 4.93
N LYS A 73 0.10 -1.45 3.66
CA LYS A 73 0.70 -2.71 3.19
C LYS A 73 2.20 -2.59 2.93
N TRP A 74 2.75 -1.38 2.92
CA TRP A 74 4.20 -1.13 2.84
C TRP A 74 4.94 -1.41 4.15
N LEU A 75 4.22 -1.40 5.27
CA LEU A 75 4.74 -1.69 6.61
C LEU A 75 3.91 -2.82 7.24
N PRO A 76 4.02 -4.07 6.74
CA PRO A 76 3.43 -5.19 7.44
C PRO A 76 4.16 -5.33 8.78
N ILE A 77 3.48 -4.99 9.87
CA ILE A 77 3.97 -5.21 11.23
C ILE A 77 3.33 -6.52 11.69
N ASP A 78 3.98 -7.64 11.41
CA ASP A 78 3.58 -8.91 12.01
C ASP A 78 3.95 -8.89 13.50
N ARG A 79 2.95 -9.16 14.34
CA ARG A 79 3.10 -9.33 15.79
C ARG A 79 2.64 -10.73 16.15
N GLU A 80 3.59 -11.61 16.43
CA GLU A 80 3.28 -12.88 17.08
C GLU A 80 3.12 -12.64 18.59
N THR A 81 2.02 -13.16 19.15
CA THR A 81 1.70 -13.06 20.57
C THR A 81 1.70 -14.49 21.13
N TYR A 82 2.61 -14.78 22.06
CA TYR A 82 2.76 -16.11 22.65
C TYR A 82 1.74 -16.29 23.79
N LEU A 83 0.56 -16.81 23.47
CA LEU A 83 -0.50 -17.10 24.45
C LEU A 83 -0.10 -18.21 25.45
N ASP A 84 0.81 -19.12 25.07
CA ASP A 84 1.36 -20.18 25.94
C ASP A 84 2.09 -19.66 27.19
N ARG A 85 2.48 -18.38 27.20
CA ARG A 85 3.15 -17.73 28.36
C ARG A 85 2.17 -17.00 29.27
N LEU A 86 0.89 -16.93 28.91
CA LEU A 86 -0.16 -16.18 29.63
C LEU A 86 -0.97 -17.07 30.60
N SER A 87 -0.91 -18.39 30.46
CA SER A 87 -1.75 -19.33 31.22
C SER A 87 -1.03 -20.03 32.39
N LEU A 88 0.12 -19.53 32.82
CA LEU A 88 0.88 -20.04 33.97
C LEU A 88 0.78 -19.05 35.13
#